data_AF-A0A3D5RTG8-F1
#
_entry.id   AF-A0A3D5RTG8-F1
#
_cell.length_a   1.000
_cell.length_b   1.000
_cell.length_c   1.000
_cell.angle_alpha   90.00
_cell.angle_beta   90.00
_cell.angle_gamma   90.00
#
_symmetry.space_group_name_H-M   'P 1'
#
loop_
_entity.id
_entity.type
_entity.pdbx_description
1 polymer ?
#
loop_
_entity_poly.entity_id
_entity_poly.type
_entity_poly.pdbx_seq_one_letter_code
_entity_poly.pdbx_strand_id
1 'polypeptide(L)'
;MAMDNSDSTFENGETFVENYRKNVAKLTAAHAYDPALEHDACGVGMVVAVDGKPRRRVVEAGIEALKVLYHRGAVDADGKTGDGAGIHLEVPQDFFREHVSRTGHEVDDKEILCVGMVFLPKSDLNAQETCRTIVESEILNADYYIYGWRQVPVDISIIGEKANATRPEIEQIMISSRRGLTGDELERDLYLVRRRIEKRVTEEHVRDFYICSLSSRSVIYKGMFLAEQLTAFFPDLLDSRFKSSFVIYHQRYSTNTFPTWWLAQPFRALAHNGEINTLLGNVNWMTAHECRMEHPSFGDTIEELKPIIQPGSSDSAAIDAAFELLCRAGRSAPMTRCLLVPESIGQNAVMPEDHRDLFAYCNAVIEPWDGPAAICATDGRWVLAHMDRNGLRPMRYTLTNDGILVVGSETGMVRIPNAEVIEKGRIGPGQMVAVDLKKGAFFHDKEIKDDLASRHPYGKWMKNATHLDSIIASSKPPKPTYTKEELVRRQGTYSLTMEDLELILHPMIVDAKEPVGSMGDDGPLAVLSENYRGLHHFFRQNF
;
A
#
# COMPACT_ATOMS: atom_id res chain seq x y z
N MET A 1 50.35 -9.10 32.20
CA MET A 1 49.46 -9.18 31.02
C MET A 1 48.09 -8.72 31.47
N ALA A 2 47.83 -7.44 31.30
CA ALA A 2 46.52 -6.85 31.57
C ALA A 2 45.56 -7.34 30.49
N MET A 3 44.40 -7.87 30.90
CA MET A 3 43.26 -8.07 30.01
C MET A 3 42.72 -6.68 29.69
N ASP A 4 42.86 -6.31 28.42
CA ASP A 4 42.31 -5.09 27.84
C ASP A 4 40.79 -5.27 27.73
N ASN A 5 40.06 -4.75 28.71
CA ASN A 5 38.60 -4.69 28.75
C ASN A 5 38.15 -3.36 28.11
N SER A 6 38.45 -3.15 26.83
CA SER A 6 38.18 -1.89 26.12
C SER A 6 37.31 -2.01 24.85
N ASP A 7 36.64 -3.13 24.60
CA ASP A 7 35.60 -3.20 23.58
C ASP A 7 34.20 -2.98 24.17
N SER A 8 33.94 -1.74 24.59
CA SER A 8 32.58 -1.20 24.54
C SER A 8 32.37 -0.59 23.16
N THR A 9 32.25 -1.45 22.14
CA THR A 9 31.89 -1.04 20.78
C THR A 9 30.41 -0.72 20.73
N PHE A 10 30.03 0.47 21.23
CA PHE A 10 28.78 1.08 20.77
C PHE A 10 28.98 1.42 19.29
N GLU A 11 28.42 0.58 18.41
CA GLU A 11 28.39 0.82 16.98
C GLU A 11 27.64 2.14 16.72
N ASN A 12 28.33 3.15 16.20
CA ASN A 12 27.69 4.42 15.86
C ASN A 12 26.79 4.27 14.62
N GLY A 13 25.80 5.16 14.45
CA GLY A 13 24.80 5.04 13.39
C GLY A 13 25.38 4.94 11.96
N GLU A 14 26.47 5.67 11.66
CA GLU A 14 27.13 5.62 10.34
C GLU A 14 27.83 4.28 10.09
N THR A 15 28.58 3.78 11.07
CA THR A 15 29.24 2.46 11.01
C THR A 15 28.21 1.35 10.83
N PHE A 16 27.06 1.46 11.52
CA PHE A 16 25.96 0.52 11.37
C PHE A 16 25.40 0.49 9.94
N VAL A 17 25.16 1.66 9.33
CA VAL A 17 24.68 1.77 7.94
C VAL A 17 25.67 1.14 6.97
N GLU A 18 26.97 1.40 7.14
CA GLU A 18 28.02 0.84 6.29
C GLU A 18 28.13 -0.69 6.43
N ASN A 19 28.16 -1.19 7.65
CA ASN A 19 28.21 -2.63 7.94
C ASN A 19 26.98 -3.36 7.40
N TYR A 20 25.80 -2.76 7.57
CA TYR A 20 24.55 -3.30 7.03
C TYR A 20 24.60 -3.41 5.50
N ARG A 21 24.93 -2.32 4.80
CA ARG A 21 25.04 -2.30 3.32
C ARG A 21 26.00 -3.38 2.82
N LYS A 22 27.14 -3.55 3.50
CA LYS A 22 28.13 -4.59 3.18
C LYS A 22 27.58 -6.00 3.40
N ASN A 23 26.85 -6.22 4.48
CA ASN A 23 26.26 -7.52 4.81
C ASN A 23 25.12 -7.89 3.85
N VAL A 24 24.22 -6.94 3.54
CA VAL A 24 23.16 -7.15 2.54
C VAL A 24 23.77 -7.52 1.19
N ALA A 25 24.75 -6.75 0.70
CA ALA A 25 25.41 -7.05 -0.57
C ALA A 25 26.02 -8.46 -0.59
N LYS A 26 26.63 -8.88 0.53
CA LYS A 26 27.21 -10.22 0.68
C LYS A 26 26.15 -11.32 0.70
N LEU A 27 25.06 -11.13 1.44
CA LEU A 27 23.99 -12.12 1.56
C LEU A 27 23.18 -12.25 0.26
N THR A 28 22.90 -11.14 -0.40
CA THR A 28 22.24 -11.11 -1.72
C THR A 28 23.10 -11.77 -2.78
N ALA A 29 24.42 -11.49 -2.82
CA ALA A 29 25.33 -12.18 -3.74
C ALA A 29 25.43 -13.69 -3.49
N ALA A 30 25.18 -14.13 -2.25
CA ALA A 30 25.14 -15.53 -1.87
C ALA A 30 23.74 -16.17 -2.02
N HIS A 31 22.74 -15.45 -2.51
CA HIS A 31 21.33 -15.87 -2.59
C HIS A 31 20.74 -16.31 -1.23
N ALA A 32 21.27 -15.79 -0.13
CA ALA A 32 20.84 -16.11 1.24
C ALA A 32 19.87 -15.06 1.81
N TYR A 33 19.69 -13.93 1.14
CA TYR A 33 18.75 -12.87 1.51
C TYR A 33 18.25 -12.17 0.24
N ASP A 34 16.94 -11.99 0.16
CA ASP A 34 16.27 -11.21 -0.87
C ASP A 34 15.39 -10.16 -0.18
N PRO A 35 15.66 -8.85 -0.37
CA PRO A 35 14.80 -7.77 0.15
C PRO A 35 13.33 -7.89 -0.26
N ALA A 36 13.02 -8.60 -1.36
CA ALA A 36 11.64 -8.84 -1.78
C ALA A 36 10.84 -9.75 -0.82
N LEU A 37 11.49 -10.40 0.15
CA LEU A 37 10.88 -11.30 1.14
C LEU A 37 10.66 -10.62 2.51
N GLU A 38 10.66 -9.30 2.55
CA GLU A 38 10.43 -8.55 3.79
C GLU A 38 8.94 -8.55 4.20
N HIS A 39 8.68 -8.70 5.50
CA HIS A 39 7.32 -8.79 6.08
C HIS A 39 7.09 -7.72 7.15
N ASP A 40 5.85 -7.20 7.19
CA ASP A 40 5.44 -6.14 8.11
C ASP A 40 4.08 -6.43 8.79
N ALA A 41 3.91 -5.94 10.02
CA ALA A 41 2.65 -5.93 10.76
C ALA A 41 2.48 -4.54 11.39
N CYS A 42 1.27 -4.02 11.59
CA CYS A 42 1.11 -2.58 11.88
C CYS A 42 -0.11 -2.23 12.75
N GLY A 43 -0.24 -0.94 13.07
CA GLY A 43 -1.49 -0.29 13.46
C GLY A 43 -1.93 0.69 12.38
N VAL A 44 -3.22 0.69 12.04
CA VAL A 44 -3.81 1.59 11.02
C VAL A 44 -5.15 2.12 11.50
N GLY A 45 -5.50 3.32 11.05
CA GLY A 45 -6.85 3.84 11.25
C GLY A 45 -7.13 5.13 10.52
N MET A 46 -8.35 5.63 10.70
CA MET A 46 -8.78 6.91 10.17
C MET A 46 -9.72 7.63 11.14
N VAL A 47 -9.71 8.95 11.09
CA VAL A 47 -10.71 9.81 11.73
C VAL A 47 -11.34 10.68 10.67
N VAL A 48 -12.67 10.74 10.61
CA VAL A 48 -13.38 11.47 9.56
C VAL A 48 -14.54 12.27 10.14
N ALA A 49 -14.68 13.53 9.74
CA ALA A 49 -15.87 14.33 9.96
C ALA A 49 -16.93 13.91 8.94
N VAL A 50 -18.04 13.34 9.42
CA VAL A 50 -19.11 12.79 8.57
C VAL A 50 -19.75 13.88 7.71
N ASP A 51 -19.81 15.12 8.20
CA ASP A 51 -20.35 16.26 7.44
C ASP A 51 -19.39 16.85 6.40
N GLY A 52 -18.18 16.28 6.27
CA GLY A 52 -17.16 16.72 5.32
C GLY A 52 -16.48 18.05 5.66
N LYS A 53 -16.78 18.66 6.82
CA LYS A 53 -16.23 19.98 7.16
C LYS A 53 -14.88 19.85 7.86
N PRO A 54 -13.83 20.58 7.43
CA PRO A 54 -12.54 20.54 8.09
C PRO A 54 -12.59 21.01 9.55
N ARG A 55 -12.00 20.23 10.45
CA ARG A 55 -11.95 20.53 11.89
C ARG A 55 -10.57 20.23 12.46
N ARG A 56 -10.13 21.02 13.43
CA ARG A 56 -8.89 20.77 14.18
C ARG A 56 -8.98 19.48 15.01
N ARG A 57 -10.15 19.21 15.60
CA ARG A 57 -10.44 18.01 16.40
C ARG A 57 -10.15 16.70 15.65
N VAL A 58 -10.34 16.66 14.34
CA VAL A 58 -10.03 15.47 13.52
C VAL A 58 -8.52 15.21 13.49
N VAL A 59 -7.71 16.25 13.34
CA VAL A 59 -6.24 16.17 13.39
C VAL A 59 -5.75 15.76 14.78
N GLU A 60 -6.30 16.36 15.82
CA GLU A 60 -5.95 16.03 17.21
C GLU A 60 -6.32 14.59 17.58
N ALA A 61 -7.48 14.11 17.13
CA ALA A 61 -7.90 12.72 17.33
C ALA A 61 -6.99 11.74 16.58
N GLY A 62 -6.53 12.06 15.37
CA GLY A 62 -5.54 11.25 14.65
C GLY A 62 -4.18 11.18 15.37
N ILE A 63 -3.73 12.31 15.93
CA ILE A 63 -2.52 12.36 16.76
C ILE A 63 -2.70 11.56 18.06
N GLU A 64 -3.85 11.68 18.73
CA GLU A 64 -4.18 10.90 19.93
C GLU A 64 -4.16 9.40 19.65
N ALA A 65 -4.71 8.97 18.50
CA ALA A 65 -4.70 7.59 18.09
C ALA A 65 -3.27 7.05 17.90
N LEU A 66 -2.40 7.81 17.22
CA LEU A 66 -1.00 7.42 17.03
C LEU A 66 -0.24 7.28 18.36
N LYS A 67 -0.53 8.14 19.35
CA LYS A 67 0.11 8.08 20.67
C LYS A 67 -0.16 6.80 21.45
N VAL A 68 -1.16 6.01 21.07
CA VAL A 68 -1.47 4.76 21.75
C VAL A 68 -1.17 3.52 20.92
N LEU A 69 -0.52 3.66 19.76
CA LEU A 69 -0.17 2.52 18.89
C LEU A 69 1.27 2.01 19.12
N TYR A 70 2.03 2.61 20.04
CA TYR A 70 3.42 2.24 20.29
C TYR A 70 3.60 0.80 20.77
N HIS A 71 2.60 0.20 21.44
CA HIS A 71 2.65 -1.22 21.84
C HIS A 71 2.56 -2.20 20.67
N ARG A 72 2.26 -1.70 19.47
CA ARG A 72 2.26 -2.45 18.20
C ARG A 72 3.42 -2.11 17.28
N GLY A 73 4.28 -1.17 17.65
CA GLY A 73 5.47 -0.80 16.89
C GLY A 73 6.73 -1.46 17.47
N ALA A 74 7.73 -1.73 16.63
CA ALA A 74 9.03 -2.12 17.12
C ALA A 74 9.74 -0.85 17.58
N VAL A 75 10.41 -0.96 18.71
CA VAL A 75 11.29 0.09 19.22
C VAL A 75 12.69 -0.50 19.20
N ASP A 76 13.61 0.17 18.51
CA ASP A 76 15.01 -0.24 18.51
C ASP A 76 15.59 -0.11 19.93
N ALA A 77 16.75 -0.75 20.17
CA ALA A 77 17.41 -0.73 21.47
C ALA A 77 17.80 0.69 21.94
N ASP A 78 17.83 1.67 21.04
CA ASP A 78 18.08 3.08 21.36
C ASP A 78 16.87 3.80 21.99
N GLY A 79 15.70 3.16 22.05
CA GLY A 79 14.47 3.70 22.64
C GLY A 79 13.84 4.86 21.86
N LYS A 80 14.36 5.20 20.67
CA LYS A 80 13.94 6.36 19.87
C LYS A 80 13.57 5.99 18.43
N THR A 81 14.32 5.08 17.83
CA THR A 81 14.10 4.62 16.46
C THR A 81 12.91 3.67 16.43
N GLY A 82 11.91 4.02 15.62
CA GLY A 82 10.78 3.14 15.28
C GLY A 82 10.71 2.94 13.77
N ASP A 83 10.05 1.86 13.33
CA ASP A 83 10.06 1.40 11.93
C ASP A 83 9.29 2.27 10.93
N GLY A 84 8.60 3.30 11.42
CA GLY A 84 7.90 4.28 10.60
C GLY A 84 6.53 4.65 11.16
N ALA A 85 6.25 5.94 11.21
CA ALA A 85 4.94 6.47 11.58
C ALA A 85 4.55 7.59 10.64
N GLY A 86 3.26 7.82 10.48
CA GLY A 86 2.79 8.94 9.67
C GLY A 86 1.31 9.24 9.80
N ILE A 87 0.98 10.41 9.29
CA ILE A 87 -0.35 10.98 9.23
C ILE A 87 -0.58 11.58 7.84
N HIS A 88 -1.75 11.30 7.27
CA HIS A 88 -2.22 11.80 6.00
C HIS A 88 -3.49 12.62 6.25
N LEU A 89 -3.45 13.89 5.88
CA LEU A 89 -4.55 14.83 6.10
C LEU A 89 -4.73 15.73 4.87
N GLU A 90 -5.75 16.58 4.90
CA GLU A 90 -5.95 17.60 3.88
C GLU A 90 -4.84 18.65 3.91
N VAL A 91 -4.54 19.26 2.75
CA VAL A 91 -3.64 20.42 2.69
C VAL A 91 -4.29 21.59 3.43
N PRO A 92 -3.73 22.08 4.56
CA PRO A 92 -4.31 23.19 5.31
C PRO A 92 -4.03 24.51 4.58
N GLN A 93 -4.94 24.88 3.67
CA GLN A 93 -4.78 26.04 2.77
C GLN A 93 -4.44 27.33 3.53
N ASP A 94 -5.10 27.60 4.67
CA ASP A 94 -4.85 28.79 5.49
C ASP A 94 -3.40 28.88 5.98
N PHE A 95 -2.82 27.74 6.39
CA PHE A 95 -1.44 27.68 6.88
C PHE A 95 -0.44 27.98 5.77
N PHE A 96 -0.63 27.38 4.59
CA PHE A 96 0.27 27.55 3.45
C PHE A 96 0.12 28.92 2.80
N ARG A 97 -1.10 29.47 2.70
CA ARG A 97 -1.33 30.83 2.22
C ARG A 97 -0.58 31.85 3.06
N GLU A 98 -0.65 31.74 4.39
CA GLU A 98 0.08 32.66 5.27
C GLU A 98 1.60 32.53 5.09
N HIS A 99 2.11 31.32 4.85
CA HIS A 99 3.53 31.13 4.55
C HIS A 99 3.94 31.85 3.25
N VAL A 100 3.16 31.68 2.17
CA VAL A 100 3.40 32.34 0.88
C VAL A 100 3.26 33.87 1.00
N SER A 101 2.30 34.37 1.77
CA SER A 101 2.18 35.81 2.02
C SER A 101 3.38 36.38 2.78
N ARG A 102 3.96 35.62 3.73
CA ARG A 102 5.17 36.04 4.46
C ARG A 102 6.41 36.11 3.58
N THR A 103 6.46 35.37 2.46
CA THR A 103 7.56 35.47 1.48
C THR A 103 7.37 36.64 0.51
N GLY A 104 6.29 37.42 0.63
CA GLY A 104 6.03 38.62 -0.16
C GLY A 104 5.18 38.39 -1.42
N HIS A 105 4.59 37.20 -1.57
CA HIS A 105 3.68 36.90 -2.68
C HIS A 105 2.22 37.17 -2.28
N GLU A 106 1.44 37.68 -3.22
CA GLU A 106 -0.02 37.74 -3.09
C GLU A 106 -0.63 36.47 -3.69
N VAL A 107 -1.50 35.80 -2.95
CA VAL A 107 -2.24 34.62 -3.42
C VAL A 107 -3.70 35.02 -3.54
N ASP A 108 -4.27 34.94 -4.74
CA ASP A 108 -5.71 35.21 -4.91
C ASP A 108 -6.51 34.19 -4.09
N ASP A 109 -7.58 34.63 -3.43
CA ASP A 109 -8.48 33.77 -2.66
C ASP A 109 -8.99 32.57 -3.49
N LYS A 110 -9.12 32.74 -4.81
CA LYS A 110 -9.56 31.69 -5.75
C LYS A 110 -8.48 30.66 -6.11
N GLU A 111 -7.21 30.98 -5.91
CA GLU A 111 -6.10 30.08 -6.26
C GLU A 111 -5.98 28.95 -5.23
N ILE A 112 -6.03 27.69 -5.68
CA ILE A 112 -5.81 26.55 -4.80
C ILE A 112 -4.31 26.27 -4.75
N LEU A 113 -3.73 26.32 -3.54
CA LEU A 113 -2.33 25.94 -3.36
C LEU A 113 -2.20 24.41 -3.38
N CYS A 114 -1.22 23.94 -4.13
CA CYS A 114 -0.81 22.55 -4.17
C CYS A 114 0.53 22.44 -3.44
N VAL A 115 0.72 21.35 -2.70
CA VAL A 115 1.92 21.14 -1.89
C VAL A 115 2.55 19.81 -2.28
N GLY A 116 3.83 19.87 -2.63
CA GLY A 116 4.70 18.70 -2.75
C GLY A 116 5.46 18.50 -1.45
N MET A 117 5.29 17.36 -0.77
CA MET A 117 6.12 16.94 0.35
C MET A 117 7.19 15.99 -0.17
N VAL A 118 8.45 16.44 -0.15
CA VAL A 118 9.57 15.81 -0.84
C VAL A 118 10.68 15.45 0.15
N PHE A 119 11.18 14.23 0.00
CA PHE A 119 12.41 13.76 0.62
C PHE A 119 13.52 13.88 -0.43
N LEU A 120 14.55 14.65 -0.09
CA LEU A 120 15.73 14.89 -0.91
C LEU A 120 16.96 14.21 -0.29
N PRO A 121 18.00 13.95 -1.10
CA PRO A 121 19.30 13.54 -0.59
C PRO A 121 19.85 14.55 0.43
N LYS A 122 20.29 14.07 1.60
CA LYS A 122 20.83 14.92 2.68
C LYS A 122 22.35 15.10 2.61
N SER A 123 23.08 14.03 2.28
CA SER A 123 24.55 14.01 2.32
C SER A 123 25.21 14.52 1.05
N ASP A 124 24.48 14.57 -0.07
CA ASP A 124 24.98 15.04 -1.36
C ASP A 124 24.20 16.29 -1.81
N LEU A 125 24.81 17.45 -1.61
CA LEU A 125 24.22 18.74 -1.99
C LEU A 125 24.06 18.89 -3.51
N ASN A 126 24.92 18.26 -4.33
CA ASN A 126 24.78 18.32 -5.78
C ASN A 126 23.57 17.48 -6.23
N ALA A 127 23.37 16.31 -5.63
CA ALA A 127 22.19 15.49 -5.86
C ALA A 127 20.92 16.21 -5.40
N GLN A 128 20.96 16.91 -4.26
CA GLN A 128 19.85 17.73 -3.77
C GLN A 128 19.45 18.82 -4.78
N GLU A 129 20.40 19.60 -5.28
CA GLU A 129 20.13 20.63 -6.30
C GLU A 129 19.65 20.04 -7.63
N THR A 130 20.20 18.89 -8.03
CA THR A 130 19.74 18.15 -9.21
C THR A 130 18.27 17.75 -9.07
N CYS A 131 17.90 17.19 -7.91
CA CYS A 131 16.51 16.85 -7.61
C CYS A 131 15.60 18.08 -7.62
N ARG A 132 15.99 19.19 -6.97
CA ARG A 132 15.20 20.44 -6.99
C ARG A 132 15.01 20.95 -8.42
N THR A 133 16.07 20.96 -9.22
CA THR A 133 16.03 21.39 -10.63
C THR A 133 15.07 20.52 -11.45
N ILE A 134 15.09 19.20 -11.27
CA ILE A 134 14.15 18.29 -11.97
C ILE A 134 12.71 18.57 -11.54
N VAL A 135 12.47 18.69 -10.23
CA VAL A 135 11.14 18.98 -9.66
C VAL A 135 10.59 20.29 -10.23
N GLU A 136 11.37 21.37 -10.15
CA GLU A 136 10.99 22.68 -10.69
C GLU A 136 10.77 22.66 -12.19
N SER A 137 11.65 21.99 -12.95
CA SER A 137 11.54 21.88 -14.41
C SER A 137 10.24 21.21 -14.83
N GLU A 138 9.88 20.08 -14.22
CA GLU A 138 8.65 19.35 -14.57
C GLU A 138 7.38 20.12 -14.17
N ILE A 139 7.42 20.82 -13.04
CA ILE A 139 6.32 21.68 -12.59
C ILE A 139 6.13 22.88 -13.54
N LEU A 140 7.22 23.52 -13.97
CA LEU A 140 7.18 24.63 -14.93
C LEU A 140 6.73 24.15 -16.32
N ASN A 141 7.20 22.98 -16.76
CA ASN A 141 6.78 22.38 -18.04
C ASN A 141 5.28 22.06 -18.08
N ALA A 142 4.68 21.79 -16.92
CA ALA A 142 3.23 21.58 -16.78
C ALA A 142 2.42 22.88 -16.57
N ASP A 143 3.06 24.05 -16.71
CA ASP A 143 2.47 25.38 -16.59
C ASP A 143 1.88 25.68 -15.18
N TYR A 144 2.65 25.32 -14.15
CA TYR A 144 2.42 25.75 -12.77
C TYR A 144 3.27 26.96 -12.41
N TYR A 145 2.77 27.75 -11.48
CA TYR A 145 3.53 28.76 -10.77
C TYR A 145 4.18 28.15 -9.53
N ILE A 146 5.45 28.46 -9.28
CA ILE A 146 6.18 28.02 -8.09
C ILE A 146 6.32 29.22 -7.16
N TYR A 147 5.75 29.14 -5.95
CA TYR A 147 5.95 30.17 -4.93
C TYR A 147 7.29 30.00 -4.21
N GLY A 148 7.80 28.77 -4.14
CA GLY A 148 9.13 28.47 -3.63
C GLY A 148 9.18 27.17 -2.84
N TRP A 149 10.36 26.93 -2.27
CA TRP A 149 10.60 25.83 -1.34
C TRP A 149 10.47 26.30 0.10
N ARG A 150 10.01 25.41 0.96
CA ARG A 150 9.92 25.55 2.41
C ARG A 150 10.60 24.34 3.04
N GLN A 151 11.71 24.57 3.74
CA GLN A 151 12.27 23.54 4.61
C GLN A 151 11.27 23.25 5.73
N VAL A 152 10.93 21.98 5.93
CA VAL A 152 9.97 21.60 6.97
C VAL A 152 10.64 21.70 8.33
N PRO A 153 10.06 22.43 9.32
CA PRO A 153 10.59 22.45 10.67
C PRO A 153 10.58 21.05 11.26
N VAL A 154 11.75 20.57 11.67
CA VAL A 154 11.90 19.24 12.31
C VAL A 154 12.74 19.30 13.57
N ASP A 155 12.33 18.57 14.61
CA ASP A 155 13.16 18.34 15.79
C ASP A 155 13.87 16.99 15.70
N ILE A 156 15.18 17.04 15.51
CA ILE A 156 16.01 15.86 15.29
C ILE A 156 16.50 15.22 16.59
N SER A 157 16.26 15.86 17.74
CA SER A 157 16.69 15.35 19.05
C SER A 157 15.91 14.10 19.49
N ILE A 158 14.71 13.92 18.92
CA ILE A 158 13.77 12.85 19.24
C ILE A 158 14.02 11.56 18.45
N ILE A 159 14.77 11.62 17.35
CA ILE A 159 15.11 10.43 16.54
C ILE A 159 16.43 9.80 17.01
N GLY A 160 16.55 8.49 16.83
CA GLY A 160 17.78 7.77 17.11
C GLY A 160 18.86 7.98 16.04
N GLU A 161 20.10 7.58 16.34
CA GLU A 161 21.24 7.78 15.44
C GLU A 161 21.05 7.07 14.10
N LYS A 162 20.49 5.85 14.12
CA LYS A 162 20.22 5.06 12.90
C LYS A 162 19.21 5.76 11.98
N ALA A 163 18.09 6.22 12.54
CA ALA A 163 17.09 6.98 11.78
C ALA A 163 17.66 8.31 11.26
N ASN A 164 18.51 8.99 12.04
CA ASN A 164 19.12 10.26 11.64
C ASN A 164 20.18 10.10 10.53
N ALA A 165 20.88 8.97 10.51
CA ALA A 165 21.88 8.64 9.48
C ALA A 165 21.22 8.44 8.10
N THR A 166 20.00 7.88 8.06
CA THR A 166 19.23 7.66 6.82
C THR A 166 18.22 8.76 6.54
N ARG A 167 18.19 9.80 7.37
CA ARG A 167 17.21 10.89 7.28
C ARG A 167 17.39 11.64 5.95
N PRO A 168 16.32 11.79 5.15
CA PRO A 168 16.35 12.68 4.01
C PRO A 168 16.36 14.14 4.47
N GLU A 169 16.65 15.04 3.55
CA GLU A 169 16.28 16.43 3.73
C GLU A 169 14.80 16.60 3.36
N ILE A 170 14.01 17.20 4.26
CA ILE A 170 12.55 17.22 4.15
C ILE A 170 12.11 18.63 3.76
N GLU A 171 11.58 18.74 2.56
CA GLU A 171 11.20 20.03 1.99
C GLU A 171 9.82 19.97 1.36
N GLN A 172 9.15 21.12 1.42
CA GLN A 172 7.87 21.34 0.77
C GLN A 172 8.04 22.31 -0.38
N ILE A 173 7.41 22.02 -1.51
CA ILE A 173 7.29 22.96 -2.63
C ILE A 173 5.83 23.39 -2.76
N MET A 174 5.58 24.69 -2.81
CA MET A 174 4.23 25.25 -2.94
C MET A 174 4.02 25.78 -4.35
N ILE A 175 2.96 25.33 -4.98
CA ILE A 175 2.68 25.62 -6.39
C ILE A 175 1.20 25.92 -6.62
N SER A 176 0.87 26.60 -7.73
CA SER A 176 -0.51 26.80 -8.18
C SER A 176 -0.62 26.62 -9.69
N SER A 177 -1.78 26.16 -10.16
CA SER A 177 -2.00 25.94 -11.60
C SER A 177 -2.29 27.26 -12.31
N ARG A 178 -1.46 27.65 -13.29
CA ARG A 178 -1.75 28.84 -14.12
C ARG A 178 -2.88 28.61 -15.11
N ARG A 179 -3.15 27.33 -15.40
CA ARG A 179 -4.23 26.86 -16.26
C ARG A 179 -5.60 26.93 -15.59
N GLY A 180 -5.67 27.24 -14.29
CA GLY A 180 -6.92 27.29 -13.54
C GLY A 180 -7.58 25.91 -13.37
N LEU A 181 -6.78 24.83 -13.38
CA LEU A 181 -7.28 23.48 -13.15
C LEU A 181 -7.83 23.36 -11.73
N THR A 182 -8.91 22.59 -11.56
CA THR A 182 -9.50 22.34 -10.24
C THR A 182 -9.96 20.89 -10.10
N GLY A 183 -10.19 20.47 -8.85
CA GLY A 183 -10.78 19.17 -8.57
C GLY A 183 -9.96 18.00 -9.10
N ASP A 184 -10.62 17.05 -9.76
CA ASP A 184 -9.98 15.82 -10.21
C ASP A 184 -9.03 16.05 -11.40
N GLU A 185 -9.24 17.11 -12.20
CA GLU A 185 -8.33 17.45 -13.30
C GLU A 185 -6.99 17.94 -12.78
N LEU A 186 -7.01 18.83 -11.77
CA LEU A 186 -5.80 19.29 -11.09
C LEU A 186 -5.02 18.13 -10.48
N GLU A 187 -5.71 17.23 -9.79
CA GLU A 187 -5.06 16.08 -9.16
C GLU A 187 -4.48 15.07 -10.17
N ARG A 188 -5.13 14.85 -11.31
CA ARG A 188 -4.59 14.00 -12.39
C ARG A 188 -3.34 14.60 -13.01
N ASP A 189 -3.34 15.91 -13.21
CA ASP A 189 -2.21 16.63 -13.79
C ASP A 189 -1.00 16.63 -12.83
N LEU A 190 -1.22 16.85 -11.53
CA LEU A 190 -0.19 16.68 -10.49
C LEU A 190 0.33 15.25 -10.38
N TYR A 191 -0.54 14.25 -10.56
CA TYR A 191 -0.12 12.84 -10.62
C TYR A 191 0.84 12.61 -11.80
N LEU A 192 0.51 13.09 -13.00
CA LEU A 192 1.40 13.01 -14.17
C LEU A 192 2.74 13.71 -13.91
N VAL A 193 2.71 14.93 -13.38
CA VAL A 193 3.94 15.69 -13.02
C VAL A 193 4.80 14.89 -12.06
N ARG A 194 4.21 14.33 -11.01
CA ARG A 194 4.95 13.48 -10.05
C ARG A 194 5.63 12.31 -10.74
N ARG A 195 4.93 11.62 -11.65
CA ARG A 195 5.45 10.46 -12.38
C ARG A 195 6.60 10.83 -13.32
N ARG A 196 6.52 11.99 -13.98
CA ARG A 196 7.64 12.53 -14.78
C ARG A 196 8.86 12.82 -13.92
N ILE A 197 8.66 13.44 -12.76
CA ILE A 197 9.75 13.71 -11.81
C ILE A 197 10.40 12.40 -11.36
N GLU A 198 9.59 11.44 -10.87
CA GLU A 198 10.08 10.13 -10.41
C GLU A 198 10.91 9.42 -11.51
N LYS A 199 10.43 9.46 -12.76
CA LYS A 199 11.12 8.87 -13.91
C LYS A 199 12.45 9.56 -14.20
N ARG A 200 12.46 10.89 -14.31
CA ARG A 200 13.68 11.67 -14.59
C ARG A 200 14.74 11.52 -13.50
N VAL A 201 14.33 11.50 -12.23
CA VAL A 201 15.26 11.27 -11.11
C VAL A 201 15.91 9.89 -11.20
N THR A 202 15.13 8.88 -11.60
CA THR A 202 15.64 7.52 -11.82
C THR A 202 16.63 7.47 -12.99
N GLU A 203 16.34 8.17 -14.09
CA GLU A 203 17.22 8.29 -15.26
C GLU A 203 18.55 9.01 -14.92
N GLU A 204 18.52 9.97 -14.00
CA GLU A 204 19.71 10.65 -13.46
C GLU A 204 20.42 9.83 -12.37
N HIS A 205 19.96 8.61 -12.07
CA HIS A 205 20.53 7.67 -11.11
C HIS A 205 20.67 8.26 -9.69
N VAL A 206 19.85 9.25 -9.34
CA VAL A 206 19.87 9.85 -8.01
C VAL A 206 19.15 8.93 -7.02
N ARG A 207 19.85 8.57 -5.94
CA ARG A 207 19.31 7.76 -4.85
C ARG A 207 18.67 8.65 -3.78
N ASP A 208 17.88 8.06 -2.89
CA ASP A 208 17.33 8.74 -1.70
C ASP A 208 16.42 9.94 -2.00
N PHE A 209 15.77 9.95 -3.17
CA PHE A 209 14.71 10.88 -3.54
C PHE A 209 13.34 10.22 -3.46
N TYR A 210 12.37 10.90 -2.85
CA TYR A 210 11.00 10.39 -2.78
C TYR A 210 9.97 11.50 -2.58
N ILE A 211 8.87 11.44 -3.34
CA ILE A 211 7.72 12.34 -3.14
C ILE A 211 6.67 11.62 -2.30
N CYS A 212 6.47 12.09 -1.07
CA CYS A 212 5.45 11.57 -0.16
C CYS A 212 4.05 11.89 -0.68
N SER A 213 3.81 13.14 -1.03
CA SER A 213 2.56 13.62 -1.61
C SER A 213 2.84 14.79 -2.54
N LEU A 214 2.12 14.90 -3.65
CA LEU A 214 2.07 16.10 -4.49
C LEU A 214 0.62 16.30 -4.91
N SER A 215 -0.09 17.17 -4.20
CA SER A 215 -1.55 17.28 -4.30
C SER A 215 -2.04 18.65 -3.82
N SER A 216 -3.21 19.04 -4.29
CA SER A 216 -3.99 20.17 -3.78
C SER A 216 -4.90 19.78 -2.61
N ARG A 217 -5.21 18.48 -2.50
CA ARG A 217 -6.15 17.94 -1.52
C ARG A 217 -5.45 17.33 -0.32
N SER A 218 -4.32 16.67 -0.51
CA SER A 218 -3.71 15.82 0.52
C SER A 218 -2.24 16.13 0.76
N VAL A 219 -1.84 16.09 2.03
CA VAL A 219 -0.43 16.15 2.45
C VAL A 219 -0.12 15.04 3.45
N ILE A 220 1.06 14.43 3.32
CA ILE A 220 1.48 13.30 4.15
C ILE A 220 2.71 13.69 4.96
N TYR A 221 2.59 13.63 6.28
CA TYR A 221 3.69 13.80 7.22
C TYR A 221 4.05 12.42 7.78
N LYS A 222 5.17 11.87 7.33
CA LYS A 222 5.65 10.54 7.74
C LYS A 222 7.16 10.53 7.94
N GLY A 223 7.66 9.54 8.67
CA GLY A 223 9.09 9.37 8.88
C GLY A 223 9.42 8.24 9.86
N MET A 224 10.70 8.14 10.21
CA MET A 224 11.26 7.07 11.05
C MET A 224 11.38 7.52 12.51
N PHE A 225 10.25 7.57 13.19
CA PHE A 225 10.14 7.91 14.59
C PHE A 225 9.00 7.11 15.22
N LEU A 226 8.99 7.03 16.56
CA LEU A 226 7.85 6.47 17.29
C LEU A 226 6.59 7.29 17.02
N ALA A 227 5.45 6.64 16.79
CA ALA A 227 4.17 7.32 16.52
C ALA A 227 3.81 8.40 17.57
N GLU A 228 4.13 8.18 18.84
CA GLU A 228 3.88 9.16 19.91
C GLU A 228 4.69 10.47 19.75
N GLN A 229 5.82 10.41 19.05
CA GLN A 229 6.73 11.54 18.81
C GLN A 229 6.44 12.27 17.50
N LEU A 230 5.41 11.88 16.73
CA LEU A 230 5.05 12.53 15.45
C LEU A 230 4.98 14.06 15.57
N THR A 231 4.29 14.58 16.58
CA THR A 231 4.12 16.03 16.77
C THR A 231 5.37 16.72 17.31
N ALA A 232 6.28 15.96 17.95
CA ALA A 232 7.56 16.48 18.38
C ALA A 232 8.49 16.63 17.16
N PHE A 233 8.54 15.61 16.30
CA PHE A 233 9.31 15.66 15.05
C PHE A 233 8.76 16.69 14.07
N PHE A 234 7.43 16.79 13.90
CA PHE A 234 6.77 17.74 13.00
C PHE A 234 5.90 18.74 13.79
N PRO A 235 6.48 19.87 14.26
CA PRO A 235 5.76 20.89 15.01
C PRO A 235 4.62 21.55 14.24
N ASP A 236 4.64 21.53 12.90
CA ASP A 236 3.56 22.00 12.04
C ASP A 236 2.20 21.42 12.46
N LEU A 237 2.17 20.15 12.86
CA LEU A 237 0.95 19.44 13.26
C LEU A 237 0.34 19.97 14.56
N LEU A 238 1.07 20.77 15.35
CA LEU A 238 0.56 21.43 16.55
C LEU A 238 -0.16 22.75 16.24
N ASP A 239 -0.03 23.28 15.02
CA ASP A 239 -0.64 24.54 14.65
C ASP A 239 -2.18 24.43 14.54
N SER A 240 -2.89 25.42 15.08
CA SER A 240 -4.35 25.46 15.08
C SER A 240 -4.98 25.60 13.68
N ARG A 241 -4.19 26.06 12.69
CA ARG A 241 -4.59 26.17 11.28
C ARG A 241 -4.59 24.81 10.57
N PHE A 242 -3.94 23.79 11.14
CA PHE A 242 -4.04 22.41 10.65
C PHE A 242 -5.42 21.84 10.98
N LYS A 243 -6.36 22.08 10.07
CA LYS A 243 -7.73 21.57 10.08
C LYS A 243 -7.91 20.64 8.90
N SER A 244 -8.59 19.53 9.13
CA SER A 244 -8.86 18.54 8.10
C SER A 244 -10.22 17.89 8.32
N SER A 245 -10.89 17.51 7.24
CA SER A 245 -12.14 16.74 7.26
C SER A 245 -11.85 15.25 7.53
N PHE A 246 -10.65 14.78 7.18
CA PHE A 246 -10.20 13.43 7.45
C PHE A 246 -8.75 13.36 7.89
N VAL A 247 -8.39 12.28 8.57
CA VAL A 247 -7.03 11.87 8.84
C VAL A 247 -6.94 10.37 8.62
N ILE A 248 -5.90 9.92 7.92
CA ILE A 248 -5.46 8.52 7.92
C ILE A 248 -4.13 8.47 8.65
N TYR A 249 -3.97 7.50 9.56
CA TYR A 249 -2.75 7.35 10.35
C TYR A 249 -2.27 5.92 10.33
N HIS A 250 -0.96 5.75 10.49
CA HIS A 250 -0.32 4.44 10.46
C HIS A 250 0.94 4.40 11.32
N GLN A 251 1.16 3.26 11.99
CA GLN A 251 2.41 2.90 12.65
C GLN A 251 2.87 1.55 12.11
N ARG A 252 4.10 1.51 11.60
CA ARG A 252 4.73 0.32 11.04
C ARG A 252 5.44 -0.51 12.11
N TYR A 253 5.44 -1.83 11.94
CA TYR A 253 6.34 -2.78 12.58
C TYR A 253 6.96 -3.63 11.46
N SER A 254 8.27 -3.67 11.39
CA SER A 254 9.00 -4.52 10.47
C SER A 254 9.94 -5.43 11.23
N THR A 255 9.90 -6.73 10.93
CA THR A 255 10.82 -7.68 11.56
C THR A 255 12.19 -7.74 10.89
N ASN A 256 12.33 -7.23 9.65
CA ASN A 256 13.51 -7.49 8.81
C ASN A 256 14.00 -6.32 7.95
N THR A 257 13.32 -5.17 7.92
CA THR A 257 13.76 -4.04 7.08
C THR A 257 14.68 -3.08 7.83
N PHE A 258 15.70 -2.58 7.14
CA PHE A 258 16.48 -1.45 7.63
C PHE A 258 15.64 -0.16 7.67
N PRO A 259 15.88 0.73 8.65
CA PRO A 259 15.14 1.99 8.79
C PRO A 259 15.14 2.85 7.51
N THR A 260 14.03 2.79 6.76
CA THR A 260 13.91 3.41 5.43
C THR A 260 12.73 4.36 5.39
N TRP A 261 13.01 5.65 5.32
CA TRP A 261 12.03 6.73 5.48
C TRP A 261 10.86 6.70 4.50
N TRP A 262 11.12 6.34 3.24
CA TRP A 262 10.07 6.34 2.21
C TRP A 262 9.08 5.18 2.35
N LEU A 263 9.46 4.09 3.04
CA LEU A 263 8.61 2.94 3.35
C LEU A 263 7.66 3.18 4.52
N ALA A 264 7.88 4.23 5.32
CA ALA A 264 6.90 4.65 6.30
C ALA A 264 5.55 4.94 5.60
N GLN A 265 4.46 4.74 6.32
CA GLN A 265 3.09 4.94 5.84
C GLN A 265 2.41 6.06 6.64
N PRO A 266 1.31 6.67 6.14
CA PRO A 266 0.55 6.34 4.93
C PRO A 266 1.29 6.51 3.59
N PHE A 267 0.80 5.81 2.56
CA PHE A 267 1.10 6.11 1.16
C PHE A 267 0.07 7.10 0.59
N ARG A 268 0.06 7.32 -0.73
CA ARG A 268 -0.59 8.48 -1.36
C ARG A 268 -2.11 8.39 -1.29
N ALA A 269 -2.65 7.19 -1.47
CA ALA A 269 -4.07 6.91 -1.45
C ALA A 269 -4.46 6.02 -0.27
N LEU A 270 -3.55 5.23 0.28
CA LEU A 270 -3.89 4.27 1.34
C LEU A 270 -2.84 4.11 2.45
N ALA A 271 -3.30 3.57 3.58
CA ALA A 271 -2.50 2.95 4.61
C ALA A 271 -2.97 1.49 4.79
N HIS A 272 -2.02 0.58 4.88
CA HIS A 272 -2.22 -0.86 4.85
C HIS A 272 -1.61 -1.51 6.08
N ASN A 273 -2.46 -2.21 6.85
CA ASN A 273 -2.04 -3.12 7.89
C ASN A 273 -2.18 -4.57 7.42
N GLY A 274 -1.04 -5.23 7.24
CA GLY A 274 -0.96 -6.64 6.91
C GLY A 274 0.02 -6.89 5.77
N GLU A 275 -0.26 -7.88 4.95
CA GLU A 275 0.65 -8.37 3.91
C GLU A 275 -0.15 -8.80 2.67
N ILE A 276 0.37 -8.52 1.48
CA ILE A 276 -0.17 -9.06 0.21
C ILE A 276 0.64 -10.27 -0.23
N ASN A 277 0.14 -11.46 0.10
CA ASN A 277 0.79 -12.74 -0.21
C ASN A 277 0.86 -13.03 -1.72
N THR A 278 -0.05 -12.46 -2.52
CA THR A 278 -0.11 -12.66 -3.97
C THR A 278 0.74 -11.66 -4.78
N LEU A 279 1.57 -10.85 -4.11
CA LEU A 279 2.27 -9.70 -4.70
C LEU A 279 2.99 -10.03 -6.01
N LEU A 280 3.83 -11.07 -6.06
CA LEU A 280 4.60 -11.39 -7.26
C LEU A 280 3.69 -11.65 -8.47
N GLY A 281 2.58 -12.36 -8.25
CA GLY A 281 1.56 -12.58 -9.28
C GLY A 281 0.91 -11.26 -9.70
N ASN A 282 0.53 -10.43 -8.74
CA ASN A 282 -0.11 -9.15 -9.02
C ASN A 282 0.80 -8.17 -9.77
N VAL A 283 2.08 -8.08 -9.41
CA VAL A 283 3.07 -7.25 -10.10
C VAL A 283 3.22 -7.68 -11.56
N ASN A 284 3.37 -8.99 -11.80
CA ASN A 284 3.49 -9.54 -13.15
C ASN A 284 2.23 -9.29 -13.99
N TRP A 285 1.05 -9.46 -13.40
CA TRP A 285 -0.21 -9.14 -14.07
C TRP A 285 -0.36 -7.66 -14.37
N MET A 286 0.06 -6.78 -13.45
CA MET A 286 0.07 -5.34 -13.71
C MET A 286 0.98 -4.98 -14.87
N THR A 287 2.15 -5.59 -15.01
CA THR A 287 3.01 -5.41 -16.20
C THR A 287 2.30 -5.86 -17.49
N ALA A 288 1.50 -6.92 -17.45
CA ALA A 288 0.70 -7.34 -18.61
C ALA A 288 -0.50 -6.40 -18.88
N HIS A 289 -1.13 -5.87 -17.83
CA HIS A 289 -2.24 -4.91 -17.93
C HIS A 289 -1.77 -3.56 -18.47
N GLU A 290 -0.56 -3.11 -18.12
CA GLU A 290 0.07 -1.90 -18.64
C GLU A 290 0.12 -1.87 -20.18
N CYS A 291 0.31 -3.01 -20.84
CA CYS A 291 0.35 -3.10 -22.30
C CYS A 291 -0.97 -2.76 -22.99
N ARG A 292 -2.10 -2.85 -22.28
CA ARG A 292 -3.45 -2.61 -22.83
C ARG A 292 -4.21 -1.50 -22.10
N MET A 293 -3.52 -0.80 -21.20
CA MET A 293 -4.12 0.24 -20.40
C MET A 293 -4.26 1.50 -21.25
N GLU A 294 -5.51 1.92 -21.47
CA GLU A 294 -5.87 3.16 -22.15
C GLU A 294 -7.00 3.85 -21.39
N HIS A 295 -6.95 5.18 -21.29
CA HIS A 295 -8.03 5.95 -20.69
C HIS A 295 -8.11 7.37 -21.28
N PRO A 296 -9.30 7.87 -21.65
CA PRO A 296 -9.46 9.19 -22.27
C PRO A 296 -8.89 10.36 -21.45
N SER A 297 -8.90 10.25 -20.11
CA SER A 297 -8.37 11.32 -19.24
C SER A 297 -6.84 11.43 -19.26
N PHE A 298 -6.13 10.41 -19.72
CA PHE A 298 -4.67 10.46 -19.86
C PHE A 298 -4.25 10.57 -21.34
N GLY A 299 -5.07 10.12 -22.29
CA GLY A 299 -4.72 10.12 -23.71
C GLY A 299 -3.36 9.43 -23.93
N ASP A 300 -2.50 10.03 -24.75
CA ASP A 300 -1.17 9.49 -25.06
C ASP A 300 -0.18 9.61 -23.88
N THR A 301 -0.46 10.46 -22.88
CA THR A 301 0.42 10.63 -21.70
C THR A 301 0.38 9.42 -20.77
N ILE A 302 -0.49 8.44 -21.03
CA ILE A 302 -0.56 7.20 -20.24
C ILE A 302 0.72 6.38 -20.30
N GLU A 303 1.50 6.49 -21.39
CA GLU A 303 2.82 5.85 -21.51
C GLU A 303 3.84 6.44 -20.52
N GLU A 304 3.66 7.70 -20.11
CA GLU A 304 4.53 8.36 -19.13
C GLU A 304 4.29 7.85 -17.71
N LEU A 305 3.13 7.22 -17.44
CA LEU A 305 2.83 6.63 -16.14
C LEU A 305 3.57 5.32 -15.90
N LYS A 306 3.99 4.62 -16.96
CA LYS A 306 4.60 3.28 -16.88
C LYS A 306 6.09 3.34 -16.50
N PRO A 307 6.60 2.39 -15.72
CA PRO A 307 5.88 1.27 -15.08
C PRO A 307 5.09 1.75 -13.85
N ILE A 308 3.85 1.30 -13.67
CA ILE A 308 2.95 1.75 -12.59
C ILE A 308 3.55 1.41 -11.22
N ILE A 309 3.98 0.15 -11.06
CA ILE A 309 4.65 -0.32 -9.86
C ILE A 309 6.16 -0.14 -10.06
N GLN A 310 6.77 0.67 -9.19
CA GLN A 310 8.21 0.91 -9.24
C GLN A 310 8.99 -0.32 -8.74
N PRO A 311 10.12 -0.68 -9.36
CA PRO A 311 10.98 -1.75 -8.86
C PRO A 311 11.39 -1.50 -7.41
N GLY A 312 11.39 -2.55 -6.58
CA GLY A 312 11.74 -2.46 -5.16
C GLY A 312 10.66 -1.83 -4.27
N SER A 313 9.45 -1.61 -4.79
CA SER A 313 8.29 -1.22 -3.97
C SER A 313 7.94 -2.32 -2.97
N SER A 314 7.59 -1.95 -1.74
CA SER A 314 6.93 -2.87 -0.82
C SER A 314 5.55 -3.28 -1.35
N ASP A 315 5.00 -4.35 -0.79
CA ASP A 315 3.65 -4.84 -1.10
C ASP A 315 2.58 -3.73 -1.01
N SER A 316 2.69 -2.93 0.03
CA SER A 316 1.80 -1.84 0.41
C SER A 316 1.96 -0.64 -0.53
N ALA A 317 3.19 -0.37 -0.98
CA ALA A 317 3.46 0.66 -2.00
C ALA A 317 2.96 0.23 -3.39
N ALA A 318 3.05 -1.05 -3.72
CA ALA A 318 2.57 -1.60 -4.98
C ALA A 318 1.04 -1.52 -5.09
N ILE A 319 0.31 -1.92 -4.03
CA ILE A 319 -1.15 -1.77 -4.01
C ILE A 319 -1.59 -0.30 -3.98
N ASP A 320 -0.86 0.60 -3.30
CA ASP A 320 -1.10 2.04 -3.35
C ASP A 320 -0.99 2.60 -4.78
N ALA A 321 0.04 2.20 -5.53
CA ALA A 321 0.23 2.64 -6.91
C ALA A 321 -0.91 2.18 -7.83
N ALA A 322 -1.34 0.92 -7.70
CA ALA A 322 -2.49 0.39 -8.44
C ALA A 322 -3.80 1.09 -8.03
N PHE A 323 -3.99 1.34 -6.73
CA PHE A 323 -5.17 2.02 -6.20
C PHE A 323 -5.25 3.47 -6.68
N GLU A 324 -4.14 4.21 -6.60
CA GLU A 324 -4.06 5.60 -7.06
C GLU A 324 -4.37 5.70 -8.55
N LEU A 325 -3.75 4.85 -9.39
CA LEU A 325 -4.01 4.80 -10.83
C LEU A 325 -5.51 4.67 -11.14
N LEU A 326 -6.18 3.70 -10.53
CA LEU A 326 -7.62 3.47 -10.74
C LEU A 326 -8.46 4.66 -10.28
N CYS A 327 -8.07 5.32 -9.18
CA CYS A 327 -8.75 6.51 -8.69
C CYS A 327 -8.53 7.73 -9.61
N ARG A 328 -7.31 7.96 -10.07
CA ARG A 328 -6.98 9.05 -11.01
C ARG A 328 -7.62 8.84 -12.37
N ALA A 329 -7.79 7.58 -12.80
CA ALA A 329 -8.60 7.21 -13.97
C ALA A 329 -10.11 7.43 -13.78
N GLY A 330 -10.59 7.76 -12.57
CA GLY A 330 -11.98 8.16 -12.31
C GLY A 330 -12.85 7.14 -11.61
N ARG A 331 -12.29 6.00 -11.16
CA ARG A 331 -13.02 5.09 -10.26
C ARG A 331 -13.03 5.67 -8.85
N SER A 332 -14.17 5.59 -8.15
CA SER A 332 -14.23 6.02 -6.74
C SER A 332 -13.48 5.03 -5.85
N ALA A 333 -12.92 5.49 -4.73
CA ALA A 333 -12.20 4.63 -3.78
C ALA A 333 -12.96 3.33 -3.39
N PRO A 334 -14.29 3.34 -3.13
CA PRO A 334 -15.03 2.11 -2.87
C PRO A 334 -15.07 1.12 -4.04
N MET A 335 -15.12 1.62 -5.28
CA MET A 335 -15.09 0.78 -6.48
C MET A 335 -13.69 0.20 -6.70
N THR A 336 -12.66 1.03 -6.56
CA THR A 336 -11.25 0.60 -6.63
C THR A 336 -10.95 -0.49 -5.62
N ARG A 337 -11.47 -0.35 -4.39
CA ARG A 337 -11.43 -1.39 -3.38
C ARG A 337 -12.08 -2.68 -3.86
N CYS A 338 -13.31 -2.64 -4.38
CA CYS A 338 -14.01 -3.84 -4.84
C CYS A 338 -13.32 -4.55 -6.01
N LEU A 339 -12.47 -3.85 -6.76
CA LEU A 339 -11.68 -4.44 -7.84
C LEU A 339 -10.44 -5.14 -7.31
N LEU A 340 -9.62 -4.41 -6.53
CA LEU A 340 -8.34 -4.93 -6.06
C LEU A 340 -8.50 -5.97 -4.96
N VAL A 341 -9.44 -5.76 -4.02
CA VAL A 341 -9.68 -6.63 -2.87
C VAL A 341 -11.18 -6.98 -2.79
N PRO A 342 -11.68 -7.82 -3.71
CA PRO A 342 -13.09 -8.20 -3.79
C PRO A 342 -13.52 -9.08 -2.62
N GLU A 343 -14.84 -9.15 -2.38
CA GLU A 343 -15.41 -10.13 -1.47
C GLU A 343 -15.48 -11.52 -2.10
N SER A 344 -15.38 -12.56 -1.26
CA SER A 344 -15.45 -13.95 -1.70
C SER A 344 -16.88 -14.34 -2.11
N ILE A 345 -17.11 -14.52 -3.42
CA ILE A 345 -18.40 -14.98 -3.98
C ILE A 345 -18.76 -16.39 -3.48
N GLY A 346 -17.77 -17.29 -3.40
CA GLY A 346 -17.98 -18.70 -3.06
C GLY A 346 -18.24 -18.96 -1.58
N GLN A 347 -17.70 -18.12 -0.68
CA GLN A 347 -17.86 -18.32 0.76
C GLN A 347 -19.11 -17.62 1.33
N ASN A 348 -19.65 -16.60 0.64
CA ASN A 348 -20.83 -15.88 1.11
C ASN A 348 -22.10 -16.40 0.42
N ALA A 349 -22.82 -17.32 1.08
CA ALA A 349 -24.08 -17.86 0.57
C ALA A 349 -25.24 -16.84 0.54
N VAL A 350 -25.19 -15.79 1.37
CA VAL A 350 -26.25 -14.78 1.52
C VAL A 350 -26.02 -13.51 0.69
N MET A 351 -24.98 -13.49 -0.15
CA MET A 351 -24.69 -12.38 -1.06
C MET A 351 -25.82 -12.17 -2.08
N PRO A 352 -26.39 -10.95 -2.19
CA PRO A 352 -27.36 -10.60 -3.21
C PRO A 352 -26.82 -10.83 -4.63
N GLU A 353 -27.70 -11.18 -5.57
CA GLU A 353 -27.29 -11.49 -6.95
C GLU A 353 -26.60 -10.32 -7.64
N ASP A 354 -27.11 -9.09 -7.47
CA ASP A 354 -26.49 -7.89 -8.04
C ASP A 354 -25.06 -7.68 -7.52
N HIS A 355 -24.79 -8.06 -6.27
CA HIS A 355 -23.44 -8.01 -5.69
C HIS A 355 -22.56 -9.12 -6.26
N ARG A 356 -23.10 -10.33 -6.45
CA ARG A 356 -22.39 -11.43 -7.09
C ARG A 356 -21.95 -11.04 -8.50
N ASP A 357 -22.84 -10.43 -9.27
CA ASP A 357 -22.55 -9.94 -10.63
C ASP A 357 -21.45 -8.86 -10.62
N LEU A 358 -21.51 -7.91 -9.68
CA LEU A 358 -20.46 -6.90 -9.50
C LEU A 358 -19.10 -7.55 -9.21
N PHE A 359 -19.02 -8.48 -8.24
CA PHE A 359 -17.75 -9.13 -7.90
C PHE A 359 -17.27 -10.09 -8.99
N ALA A 360 -18.17 -10.73 -9.72
CA ALA A 360 -17.82 -11.55 -10.88
C ALA A 360 -17.20 -10.69 -11.99
N TYR A 361 -17.74 -9.48 -12.22
CA TYR A 361 -17.11 -8.49 -13.09
C TYR A 361 -15.74 -8.09 -12.58
N CYS A 362 -15.57 -7.78 -11.29
CA CYS A 362 -14.27 -7.41 -10.73
C CYS A 362 -13.22 -8.50 -10.96
N ASN A 363 -13.55 -9.76 -10.65
CA ASN A 363 -12.68 -10.91 -10.84
C ASN A 363 -12.33 -11.19 -12.31
N ALA A 364 -13.18 -10.76 -13.26
CA ALA A 364 -12.90 -10.88 -14.68
C ALA A 364 -11.97 -9.76 -15.21
N VAL A 365 -11.84 -8.64 -14.49
CA VAL A 365 -11.06 -7.47 -14.89
C VAL A 365 -9.66 -7.48 -14.31
N ILE A 366 -9.53 -7.77 -13.02
CA ILE A 366 -8.24 -7.75 -12.31
C ILE A 366 -8.15 -8.92 -11.33
N GLU A 367 -6.96 -9.51 -11.26
CA GLU A 367 -6.66 -10.56 -10.32
C GLU A 367 -6.60 -9.96 -8.90
N PRO A 368 -7.25 -10.59 -7.91
CA PRO A 368 -7.27 -10.05 -6.56
C PRO A 368 -5.88 -9.91 -5.93
N TRP A 369 -5.74 -8.89 -5.11
CA TRP A 369 -4.58 -8.64 -4.26
C TRP A 369 -4.88 -9.20 -2.88
N ASP A 370 -4.49 -10.45 -2.67
CA ASP A 370 -4.87 -11.24 -1.51
C ASP A 370 -3.77 -11.33 -0.46
N GLY A 371 -4.23 -11.36 0.78
CA GLY A 371 -3.46 -11.51 2.00
C GLY A 371 -4.19 -10.83 3.15
N PRO A 372 -3.68 -10.92 4.39
CA PRO A 372 -4.25 -10.18 5.49
C PRO A 372 -4.19 -8.68 5.21
N ALA A 373 -5.33 -7.99 5.14
CA ALA A 373 -5.33 -6.57 4.80
C ALA A 373 -6.44 -5.80 5.52
N ALA A 374 -6.02 -4.93 6.43
CA ALA A 374 -6.82 -3.86 7.00
C ALA A 374 -6.36 -2.55 6.34
N ILE A 375 -7.21 -1.94 5.52
CA ILE A 375 -6.83 -0.78 4.70
C ILE A 375 -7.72 0.41 5.03
N CYS A 376 -7.10 1.57 5.26
CA CYS A 376 -7.76 2.87 5.24
C CYS A 376 -7.30 3.62 3.99
N ALA A 377 -8.24 4.11 3.18
CA ALA A 377 -7.93 4.69 1.88
C ALA A 377 -8.81 5.91 1.56
N THR A 378 -8.31 6.76 0.65
CA THR A 378 -9.02 7.93 0.15
C THR A 378 -8.71 8.22 -1.31
N ASP A 379 -9.71 8.67 -2.07
CA ASP A 379 -9.54 9.28 -3.41
C ASP A 379 -9.55 10.82 -3.36
N GLY A 380 -9.58 11.39 -2.14
CA GLY A 380 -9.75 12.81 -1.87
C GLY A 380 -11.21 13.27 -1.73
N ARG A 381 -12.18 12.40 -2.00
CA ARG A 381 -13.61 12.64 -1.76
C ARG A 381 -14.21 11.60 -0.82
N TRP A 382 -13.95 10.33 -1.11
CA TRP A 382 -14.35 9.20 -0.29
C TRP A 382 -13.21 8.87 0.64
N VAL A 383 -13.54 8.66 1.92
CA VAL A 383 -12.61 8.10 2.90
C VAL A 383 -13.22 6.82 3.41
N LEU A 384 -12.50 5.71 3.26
CA LEU A 384 -13.03 4.39 3.57
C LEU A 384 -12.05 3.56 4.37
N ALA A 385 -12.62 2.64 5.14
CA ALA A 385 -11.90 1.60 5.81
C ALA A 385 -12.48 0.26 5.39
N HIS A 386 -11.61 -0.69 5.03
CA HIS A 386 -12.03 -1.98 4.52
C HIS A 386 -11.15 -3.11 5.01
N MET A 387 -11.70 -4.31 4.88
CA MET A 387 -11.05 -5.56 5.25
C MET A 387 -10.84 -6.46 4.03
N ASP A 388 -9.83 -7.32 4.09
CA ASP A 388 -9.62 -8.43 3.18
C ASP A 388 -10.78 -9.42 3.21
N ARG A 389 -10.85 -10.29 2.19
CA ARG A 389 -11.94 -11.25 2.01
C ARG A 389 -12.16 -12.22 3.17
N ASN A 390 -11.12 -12.48 3.98
CA ASN A 390 -11.12 -13.44 5.07
C ASN A 390 -11.20 -12.79 6.45
N GLY A 391 -11.00 -11.47 6.55
CA GLY A 391 -11.06 -10.75 7.83
C GLY A 391 -9.88 -11.03 8.75
N LEU A 392 -8.67 -11.12 8.20
CA LEU A 392 -7.47 -11.60 8.91
C LEU A 392 -6.81 -10.53 9.79
N ARG A 393 -7.34 -9.31 9.79
CA ARG A 393 -6.88 -8.19 10.63
C ARG A 393 -8.06 -7.57 11.40
N PRO A 394 -7.80 -6.97 12.57
CA PRO A 394 -8.84 -6.31 13.33
C PRO A 394 -9.13 -4.92 12.76
N MET A 395 -10.41 -4.54 12.69
CA MET A 395 -10.81 -3.17 12.42
C MET A 395 -12.14 -2.84 13.12
N ARG A 396 -12.11 -1.80 13.94
CA ARG A 396 -13.24 -1.34 14.77
C ARG A 396 -13.53 0.12 14.45
N TYR A 397 -14.79 0.51 14.60
CA TYR A 397 -15.18 1.91 14.47
C TYR A 397 -16.11 2.35 15.60
N THR A 398 -16.08 3.66 15.88
CA THR A 398 -16.98 4.36 16.79
C THR A 398 -17.48 5.62 16.09
N LEU A 399 -18.80 5.80 16.03
CA LEU A 399 -19.46 6.99 15.52
C LEU A 399 -19.96 7.84 16.70
N THR A 400 -19.64 9.13 16.68
CA THR A 400 -20.02 10.08 17.71
C THR A 400 -21.19 10.97 17.31
N ASN A 401 -21.86 11.58 18.29
CA ASN A 401 -22.99 12.48 18.08
C ASN A 401 -22.62 13.84 17.48
N ASP A 402 -21.35 14.26 17.61
CA ASP A 402 -20.80 15.44 16.93
C ASP A 402 -20.36 15.14 15.49
N GLY A 403 -20.64 13.93 14.99
CA GLY A 403 -20.43 13.53 13.60
C GLY A 403 -18.98 13.19 13.28
N ILE A 404 -18.24 12.59 14.22
CA ILE A 404 -16.89 12.08 13.99
C ILE A 404 -16.94 10.56 13.95
N LEU A 405 -16.41 10.00 12.87
CA LEU A 405 -16.18 8.56 12.72
C LEU A 405 -14.70 8.29 13.04
N VAL A 406 -14.46 7.51 14.10
CA VAL A 406 -13.12 7.02 14.45
C VAL A 406 -13.05 5.55 14.08
N VAL A 407 -12.10 5.18 13.23
CA VAL A 407 -11.83 3.79 12.82
C VAL A 407 -10.38 3.47 13.12
N GLY A 408 -10.10 2.22 13.50
CA GLY A 408 -8.75 1.68 13.40
C GLY A 408 -8.62 0.26 13.91
N SER A 409 -7.38 -0.18 14.05
CA SER A 409 -7.04 -1.58 14.37
C SER A 409 -7.47 -2.02 15.77
N GLU A 410 -7.65 -1.07 16.70
CA GLU A 410 -8.06 -1.34 18.07
C GLU A 410 -9.20 -0.42 18.52
N THR A 411 -9.81 -0.70 19.67
CA THR A 411 -10.79 0.18 20.30
C THR A 411 -10.12 1.01 21.39
N GLY A 412 -10.59 2.23 21.63
CA GLY A 412 -10.04 3.10 22.68
C GLY A 412 -8.80 3.88 22.27
N MET A 413 -8.52 3.98 20.97
CA MET A 413 -7.40 4.79 20.45
C MET A 413 -7.61 6.29 20.63
N VAL A 414 -8.87 6.72 20.63
CA VAL A 414 -9.28 8.10 20.89
C VAL A 414 -10.22 8.07 22.09
N ARG A 415 -9.99 8.94 23.08
CA ARG A 415 -10.86 9.03 24.26
C ARG A 415 -12.18 9.71 23.87
N ILE A 416 -13.23 8.91 23.75
CA ILE A 416 -14.58 9.38 23.46
C ILE A 416 -15.46 9.12 24.69
N PRO A 417 -16.09 10.14 25.28
CA PRO A 417 -17.07 9.94 26.35
C PRO A 417 -18.20 9.02 25.90
N ASN A 418 -18.60 8.04 26.73
CA ASN A 418 -19.66 7.09 26.34
C ASN A 418 -21.00 7.78 26.01
N ALA A 419 -21.27 8.96 26.57
CA ALA A 419 -22.46 9.76 26.26
C ALA A 419 -22.45 10.37 24.85
N GLU A 420 -21.28 10.49 24.22
CA GLU A 420 -21.13 10.99 22.85
C GLU A 420 -21.24 9.88 21.81
N VAL A 421 -21.24 8.60 22.21
CA VAL A 421 -21.22 7.47 21.27
C VAL A 421 -22.63 7.15 20.76
N ILE A 422 -22.80 7.19 19.43
CA ILE A 422 -24.02 6.73 18.74
C ILE A 422 -23.90 5.24 18.41
N GLU A 423 -22.77 4.84 17.82
CA GLU A 423 -22.59 3.49 17.29
C GLU A 423 -21.17 2.99 17.54
N LYS A 424 -21.04 1.71 17.90
CA LYS A 424 -19.76 0.98 17.90
C LYS A 424 -19.90 -0.26 17.05
N GLY A 425 -18.98 -0.45 16.11
CA GLY A 425 -19.02 -1.58 15.20
C GLY A 425 -17.66 -2.14 14.86
N ARG A 426 -17.66 -3.13 13.97
CA ARG A 426 -16.46 -3.76 13.42
C ARG A 426 -16.65 -3.97 11.92
N ILE A 427 -15.53 -4.04 11.20
CA ILE A 427 -15.52 -4.37 9.78
C ILE A 427 -15.15 -5.84 9.66
N GLY A 428 -16.07 -6.65 9.15
CA GLY A 428 -15.89 -8.09 8.95
C GLY A 428 -15.22 -8.45 7.62
N PRO A 429 -15.06 -9.76 7.35
CA PRO A 429 -14.49 -10.26 6.11
C PRO A 429 -15.18 -9.66 4.88
N GLY A 430 -14.41 -9.07 3.96
CA GLY A 430 -14.93 -8.48 2.73
C GLY A 430 -15.81 -7.23 2.91
N GLN A 431 -15.96 -6.72 4.13
CA GLN A 431 -16.77 -5.54 4.43
C GLN A 431 -15.98 -4.23 4.32
N MET A 432 -16.71 -3.13 4.17
CA MET A 432 -16.17 -1.77 4.25
C MET A 432 -17.15 -0.80 4.90
N VAL A 433 -16.63 0.33 5.37
CA VAL A 433 -17.41 1.52 5.74
C VAL A 433 -16.76 2.73 5.08
N ALA A 434 -17.56 3.72 4.69
CA ALA A 434 -17.05 4.88 3.98
C ALA A 434 -17.82 6.16 4.29
N VAL A 435 -17.14 7.30 4.15
CA VAL A 435 -17.74 8.64 4.21
C VAL A 435 -17.53 9.32 2.86
N ASP A 436 -18.60 9.83 2.26
CA ASP A 436 -18.53 10.72 1.09
C ASP A 436 -18.46 12.16 1.60
N LEU A 437 -17.26 12.75 1.62
CA LEU A 437 -17.02 14.10 2.16
C LEU A 437 -17.82 15.17 1.40
N LYS A 438 -18.14 14.93 0.12
CA LYS A 438 -18.93 15.87 -0.68
C LYS A 438 -20.42 15.80 -0.35
N LYS A 439 -20.95 14.61 -0.05
CA LYS A 439 -22.35 14.45 0.37
C LYS A 439 -22.54 14.71 1.87
N GLY A 440 -21.48 14.60 2.66
CA GLY A 440 -21.55 14.71 4.11
C GLY A 440 -22.32 13.54 4.73
N ALA A 441 -22.06 12.31 4.27
CA ALA A 441 -22.81 11.12 4.68
C ALA A 441 -21.89 9.92 4.93
N PHE A 442 -22.21 9.18 5.99
CA PHE A 442 -21.62 7.90 6.34
C PHE A 442 -22.44 6.77 5.71
N PHE A 443 -21.74 5.80 5.10
CA PHE A 443 -22.34 4.65 4.44
C PHE A 443 -21.79 3.36 5.03
N HIS A 444 -22.71 2.45 5.33
CA HIS A 444 -22.38 1.09 5.74
C HIS A 444 -22.14 0.19 4.52
N ASP A 445 -21.55 -0.97 4.76
CA ASP A 445 -21.13 -1.94 3.75
C ASP A 445 -22.19 -2.24 2.67
N LYS A 446 -23.41 -2.56 3.12
CA LYS A 446 -24.51 -2.92 2.22
C LYS A 446 -24.91 -1.76 1.32
N GLU A 447 -25.02 -0.55 1.87
CA GLU A 447 -25.44 0.64 1.11
C GLU A 447 -24.41 0.99 0.03
N ILE A 448 -23.13 0.84 0.34
CA ILE A 448 -22.05 1.04 -0.63
C ILE A 448 -22.15 0.01 -1.76
N LYS A 449 -22.30 -1.27 -1.42
CA LYS A 449 -22.39 -2.35 -2.41
C LYS A 449 -23.66 -2.26 -3.26
N ASP A 450 -24.79 -1.92 -2.66
CA ASP A 450 -26.06 -1.67 -3.36
C ASP A 450 -25.91 -0.52 -4.36
N ASP A 451 -25.31 0.61 -3.95
CA ASP A 451 -25.04 1.74 -4.85
C ASP A 451 -24.11 1.31 -5.99
N LEU A 452 -22.97 0.69 -5.69
CA LEU A 452 -22.00 0.26 -6.69
C LEU A 452 -22.60 -0.73 -7.70
N ALA A 453 -23.30 -1.76 -7.22
CA ALA A 453 -23.93 -2.76 -8.08
C ALA A 453 -25.00 -2.16 -9.00
N SER A 454 -25.67 -1.08 -8.56
CA SER A 454 -26.69 -0.40 -9.36
C SER A 454 -26.15 0.52 -10.47
N ARG A 455 -24.87 0.93 -10.41
CA ARG A 455 -24.29 1.91 -11.36
C ARG A 455 -24.18 1.37 -12.79
N HIS A 456 -24.01 0.06 -12.94
CA HIS A 456 -23.85 -0.59 -14.24
C HIS A 456 -24.61 -1.92 -14.29
N PRO A 457 -25.05 -2.36 -15.49
CA PRO A 457 -25.80 -3.61 -15.63
C PRO A 457 -24.86 -4.83 -15.64
N TYR A 458 -24.15 -5.09 -14.54
CA TYR A 458 -23.13 -6.15 -14.43
C TYR A 458 -23.68 -7.52 -14.83
N GLY A 459 -24.89 -7.89 -14.40
CA GLY A 459 -25.51 -9.16 -14.80
C GLY A 459 -25.76 -9.30 -16.30
N LYS A 460 -25.94 -8.19 -17.04
CA LYS A 460 -26.00 -8.25 -18.52
C LYS A 460 -24.62 -8.51 -19.12
N TRP A 461 -23.57 -7.94 -18.54
CA TRP A 461 -22.20 -8.14 -19.01
C TRP A 461 -21.71 -9.56 -18.72
N MET A 462 -22.04 -10.10 -17.55
CA MET A 462 -21.63 -11.46 -17.16
C MET A 462 -22.26 -12.55 -18.04
N LYS A 463 -23.43 -12.29 -18.65
CA LYS A 463 -24.01 -13.20 -19.66
C LYS A 463 -23.18 -13.36 -20.92
N ASN A 464 -22.21 -12.48 -21.18
CA ASN A 464 -21.28 -12.62 -22.29
C ASN A 464 -20.14 -13.60 -21.97
N ALA A 465 -19.96 -13.98 -20.70
CA ALA A 465 -19.01 -15.01 -20.30
C ALA A 465 -19.56 -16.41 -20.66
N THR A 466 -18.72 -17.24 -21.27
CA THR A 466 -19.08 -18.62 -21.61
C THR A 466 -18.56 -19.56 -20.53
N HIS A 467 -19.47 -20.16 -19.76
CA HIS A 467 -19.14 -21.19 -18.76
C HIS A 467 -19.02 -22.55 -19.43
N LEU A 468 -17.78 -23.01 -19.64
CA LEU A 468 -17.49 -24.26 -20.34
C LEU A 468 -17.71 -25.52 -19.49
N ASP A 469 -17.95 -25.39 -18.19
CA ASP A 469 -18.04 -26.51 -17.24
C ASP A 469 -19.09 -27.54 -17.65
N SER A 470 -20.28 -27.08 -18.05
CA SER A 470 -21.38 -27.97 -18.48
C SER A 470 -21.05 -28.74 -19.77
N ILE A 471 -20.34 -28.09 -20.69
CA ILE A 471 -19.89 -28.70 -21.96
C ILE A 471 -18.86 -29.78 -21.66
N ILE A 472 -17.88 -29.47 -20.81
CA ILE A 472 -16.81 -30.41 -20.43
C ILE A 472 -17.38 -31.58 -19.62
N ALA A 473 -18.24 -31.33 -18.64
CA ALA A 473 -18.86 -32.36 -17.80
C ALA A 473 -19.77 -33.31 -18.61
N SER A 474 -20.39 -32.83 -19.68
CA SER A 474 -21.22 -33.66 -20.57
C SER A 474 -20.40 -34.57 -21.49
N SER A 475 -19.08 -34.37 -21.60
CA SER A 475 -18.20 -35.20 -22.42
C SER A 475 -17.98 -36.56 -21.77
N LYS A 476 -18.02 -37.64 -22.57
CA LYS A 476 -17.69 -38.98 -22.07
C LYS A 476 -16.21 -39.02 -21.69
N PRO A 477 -15.84 -39.71 -20.59
CA PRO A 477 -14.44 -39.87 -20.24
C PRO A 477 -13.66 -40.46 -21.42
N PRO A 478 -12.45 -39.95 -21.71
CA PRO A 478 -11.68 -40.41 -22.84
C PRO A 478 -11.36 -41.90 -22.68
N LYS A 479 -11.48 -42.66 -23.76
CA LYS A 479 -11.05 -44.06 -23.78
C LYS A 479 -9.52 -44.11 -23.70
N PRO A 480 -8.92 -45.14 -23.05
CA PRO A 480 -7.48 -45.32 -23.06
C PRO A 480 -6.94 -45.37 -24.49
N THR A 481 -6.01 -44.48 -24.81
CA THR A 481 -5.47 -44.31 -26.17
C THR A 481 -4.27 -45.21 -26.46
N TYR A 482 -3.59 -45.68 -25.41
CA TYR A 482 -2.33 -46.43 -25.52
C TYR A 482 -2.52 -47.90 -25.16
N THR A 483 -1.76 -48.79 -25.81
CA THR A 483 -1.63 -50.18 -25.34
C THR A 483 -0.78 -50.23 -24.08
N LYS A 484 -0.84 -51.35 -23.34
CA LYS A 484 -0.08 -51.53 -22.10
C LYS A 484 1.42 -51.35 -22.32
N GLU A 485 1.96 -51.91 -23.40
CA GLU A 485 3.38 -51.87 -23.73
C GLU A 485 3.84 -50.43 -24.01
N GLU A 486 3.03 -49.67 -24.75
CA GLU A 486 3.35 -48.26 -25.03
C GLU A 486 3.28 -47.40 -23.76
N LEU A 487 2.28 -47.64 -22.92
CA LEU A 487 2.13 -46.93 -21.64
C LEU A 487 3.34 -47.16 -20.73
N VAL A 488 3.75 -48.42 -20.53
CA VAL A 488 4.90 -48.77 -19.68
C VAL A 488 6.19 -48.14 -20.21
N ARG A 489 6.40 -48.12 -21.53
CA ARG A 489 7.57 -47.46 -22.13
C ARG A 489 7.59 -45.95 -21.87
N ARG A 490 6.42 -45.29 -21.99
CA ARG A 490 6.28 -43.85 -21.70
C ARG A 490 6.50 -43.56 -20.22
N GLN A 491 5.94 -44.38 -19.32
CA GLN A 491 6.18 -44.29 -17.88
C GLN A 491 7.67 -44.37 -17.55
N GLY A 492 8.38 -45.34 -18.15
CA GLY A 492 9.84 -45.46 -18.00
C GLY A 492 10.62 -44.27 -18.54
N THR A 493 10.11 -43.58 -19.58
CA THR A 493 10.76 -42.37 -20.14
C THR A 493 10.75 -41.21 -19.15
N TYR A 494 9.73 -41.12 -18.29
CA TYR A 494 9.64 -40.12 -17.22
C TYR A 494 10.07 -40.67 -15.85
N SER A 495 10.67 -41.88 -15.84
CA SER A 495 11.08 -42.61 -14.64
C SER A 495 9.97 -42.78 -13.59
N LEU A 496 8.72 -42.92 -14.05
CA LEU A 496 7.62 -43.29 -13.16
C LEU A 496 7.85 -44.72 -12.63
N THR A 497 7.65 -44.88 -11.33
CA THR A 497 7.91 -46.11 -10.59
C THR A 497 6.61 -46.78 -10.14
N MET A 498 6.71 -48.02 -9.64
CA MET A 498 5.56 -48.67 -9.01
C MET A 498 5.12 -47.93 -7.73
N GLU A 499 6.03 -47.29 -7.00
CA GLU A 499 5.69 -46.45 -5.84
C GLU A 499 4.82 -45.26 -6.25
N ASP A 500 5.14 -44.57 -7.35
CA ASP A 500 4.29 -43.47 -7.85
C ASP A 500 2.88 -43.96 -8.19
N LEU A 501 2.75 -45.17 -8.73
CA LEU A 501 1.46 -45.74 -9.11
C LEU A 501 0.66 -46.26 -7.91
N GLU A 502 1.30 -46.99 -7.00
CA GLU A 502 0.64 -47.65 -5.87
C GLU A 502 0.44 -46.73 -4.67
N LEU A 503 1.42 -45.87 -4.37
CA LEU A 503 1.37 -44.99 -3.20
C LEU A 503 0.75 -43.63 -3.51
N ILE A 504 0.92 -43.10 -4.72
CA ILE A 504 0.42 -41.78 -5.08
C ILE A 504 -0.86 -41.86 -5.91
N LEU A 505 -0.79 -42.46 -7.10
CA LEU A 505 -1.91 -42.42 -8.04
C LEU A 505 -3.10 -43.29 -7.58
N HIS A 506 -2.85 -44.47 -7.02
CA HIS A 506 -3.92 -45.39 -6.62
C HIS A 506 -4.84 -44.79 -5.55
N PRO A 507 -4.34 -44.20 -4.44
CA PRO A 507 -5.19 -43.49 -3.46
C PRO A 507 -5.94 -42.29 -4.06
N MET A 508 -5.31 -41.52 -4.96
CA MET A 508 -5.98 -40.40 -5.65
C MET A 508 -7.20 -40.85 -6.46
N ILE A 509 -7.16 -42.06 -7.02
CA ILE A 509 -8.29 -42.62 -7.79
C ILE A 509 -9.35 -43.22 -6.87
N VAL A 510 -8.95 -44.00 -5.86
CA VAL A 510 -9.87 -44.73 -5.00
C VAL A 510 -10.56 -43.82 -4.00
N ASP A 511 -9.81 -42.94 -3.36
CA ASP A 511 -10.28 -42.10 -2.25
C ASP A 511 -10.60 -40.65 -2.67
N ALA A 512 -10.24 -40.27 -3.90
CA ALA A 512 -10.33 -38.89 -4.41
C ALA A 512 -9.61 -37.87 -3.51
N LYS A 513 -8.48 -38.28 -2.93
CA LYS A 513 -7.63 -37.49 -2.03
C LYS A 513 -6.15 -37.72 -2.33
N GLU A 514 -5.32 -36.76 -1.98
CA GLU A 514 -3.87 -36.94 -1.96
C GLU A 514 -3.49 -37.98 -0.88
N PRO A 515 -2.50 -38.86 -1.13
CA PRO A 515 -2.02 -39.80 -0.12
C PRO A 515 -1.44 -39.11 1.11
N VAL A 516 -1.64 -39.70 2.29
CA VAL A 516 -1.02 -39.24 3.54
C VAL A 516 0.13 -40.17 3.91
N GLY A 517 1.32 -39.59 4.13
CA GLY A 517 2.52 -40.27 4.60
C GLY A 517 2.95 -39.84 6.00
N SER A 518 4.04 -40.41 6.51
CA SER A 518 4.70 -40.00 7.75
C SER A 518 6.21 -40.22 7.64
N MET A 519 6.97 -39.74 8.63
CA MET A 519 8.44 -39.57 8.58
C MET A 519 8.88 -38.41 7.66
N GLY A 520 10.14 -37.98 7.80
CA GLY A 520 10.72 -36.92 6.97
C GLY A 520 11.18 -37.45 5.60
N ASP A 521 11.39 -36.54 4.66
CA ASP A 521 12.03 -36.83 3.36
C ASP A 521 13.54 -37.02 3.59
N ASP A 522 13.99 -38.27 3.62
CA ASP A 522 15.40 -38.67 3.73
C ASP A 522 16.07 -38.89 2.35
N GLY A 523 15.34 -38.60 1.27
CA GLY A 523 15.88 -38.59 -0.09
C GLY A 523 16.92 -37.49 -0.29
N PRO A 524 17.93 -37.71 -1.15
CA PRO A 524 18.84 -36.63 -1.52
C PRO A 524 18.06 -35.50 -2.21
N LEU A 525 18.50 -34.25 -2.00
CA LEU A 525 18.05 -33.12 -2.82
C LEU A 525 18.19 -33.47 -4.30
N ALA A 526 17.23 -33.03 -5.13
CA ALA A 526 17.15 -33.45 -6.54
C ALA A 526 18.46 -33.25 -7.32
N VAL A 527 19.21 -32.18 -7.02
CA VAL A 527 20.52 -31.87 -7.65
C VAL A 527 21.64 -32.84 -7.26
N LEU A 528 21.52 -33.53 -6.12
CA LEU A 528 22.48 -34.52 -5.62
C LEU A 528 22.02 -35.96 -5.91
N SER A 529 20.85 -36.14 -6.53
CA SER A 529 20.33 -37.46 -6.84
C SER A 529 21.07 -38.06 -8.02
N GLU A 530 21.49 -39.32 -7.89
CA GLU A 530 22.06 -40.09 -9.01
C GLU A 530 20.99 -40.57 -10.00
N ASN A 531 19.70 -40.47 -9.61
CA ASN A 531 18.55 -40.87 -10.41
C ASN A 531 17.90 -39.66 -11.08
N TYR A 532 17.23 -39.89 -12.21
CA TYR A 532 16.43 -38.85 -12.86
C TYR A 532 15.36 -38.31 -11.90
N ARG A 533 15.28 -36.99 -11.80
CA ARG A 533 14.23 -36.26 -11.09
C ARG A 533 13.58 -35.28 -12.05
N GLY A 534 12.26 -35.28 -12.08
CA GLY A 534 11.49 -34.33 -12.86
C GLY A 534 11.72 -32.89 -12.38
N LEU A 535 11.51 -31.93 -13.27
CA LEU A 535 11.74 -30.51 -12.98
C LEU A 535 10.98 -30.01 -11.74
N HIS A 536 9.79 -30.55 -11.47
CA HIS A 536 8.97 -30.18 -10.31
C HIS A 536 9.66 -30.46 -8.96
N HIS A 537 10.62 -31.40 -8.86
CA HIS A 537 11.37 -31.64 -7.61
C HIS A 537 12.31 -30.49 -7.24
N PHE A 538 12.66 -29.63 -8.20
CA PHE A 538 13.50 -28.45 -7.97
C PHE A 538 12.68 -27.25 -7.49
N PHE A 539 11.37 -27.28 -7.71
CA PHE A 539 10.44 -26.24 -7.25
C PHE A 539 9.84 -26.67 -5.91
N ARG A 540 10.30 -26.03 -4.84
CA ARG A 540 9.68 -26.18 -3.52
C ARG A 540 8.50 -25.22 -3.41
N GLN A 541 7.40 -25.70 -2.85
CA GLN A 541 6.25 -24.87 -2.57
C GLN A 541 6.58 -23.89 -1.43
N ASN A 542 6.33 -22.60 -1.66
CA ASN A 542 6.40 -21.59 -0.62
C ASN A 542 5.19 -21.71 0.31
N PHE A 543 5.35 -21.40 1.60
CA PHE A 543 4.32 -21.50 2.62
C PHE A 543 4.29 -20.28 3.53
#